data_AF-A0A8B8LLP3-F1
#
_entry.id   AF-A0A8B8LLP3-F1
#
_cell.length_a   1.000
_cell.length_b   1.000
_cell.length_c   1.000
_cell.angle_alpha   90.00
_cell.angle_beta   90.00
_cell.angle_gamma   90.00
#
_symmetry.space_group_name_H-M   'P 1'
#
loop_
_entity.id
_entity.type
_entity.pdbx_description
1 polymer ?
#
loop_
_entity_poly.entity_id
_entity_poly.type
_entity_poly.pdbx_seq_one_letter_code
_entity_poly.pdbx_strand_id
1 'polypeptide(L)'
;MDKTGLKQQALFMRTSLLHEGYLDEQFIQLEELEDDVNPNFVEEIVTLFYSDSVRLIYNIERALITNPPNFTKLDDYMHQFKGSCSSIGAKKVMNECTRFSEYCAAENFEGCFRTFQQINLEYTTLKRKLETYLQVSLLVSFSVSKGKQLKLDGNHIGCWYPIRKVVQAHQNTGPIRSSTVMYYTIKE
;
A
#
# COMPACT_ATOMS: atom_id res chain seq x y z
N MET A 1 5.56 24.54 9.03
CA MET A 1 6.03 24.18 7.67
C MET A 1 5.24 24.97 6.65
N ASP A 2 5.89 25.49 5.61
CA ASP A 2 5.26 26.25 4.54
C ASP A 2 4.41 25.32 3.63
N LYS A 3 3.17 25.74 3.33
CA LYS A 3 2.21 25.02 2.48
C LYS A 3 2.75 24.81 1.07
N THR A 4 3.51 25.77 0.57
CA THR A 4 4.13 25.70 -0.76
C THR A 4 5.20 24.59 -0.79
N GLY A 5 6.00 24.48 0.27
CA GLY A 5 6.98 23.41 0.43
C GLY A 5 6.36 22.01 0.47
N LEU A 6 5.27 21.82 1.22
CA LEU A 6 4.57 20.52 1.28
C LEU A 6 3.96 20.11 -0.07
N LYS A 7 3.37 21.06 -0.80
CA LYS A 7 2.86 20.81 -2.16
C LYS A 7 3.96 20.39 -3.12
N GLN A 8 5.08 21.12 -3.11
CA GLN A 8 6.22 20.79 -3.96
C GLN A 8 6.81 19.43 -3.62
N GLN A 9 6.85 19.08 -2.33
CA GLN A 9 7.31 17.78 -1.86
C GLN A 9 6.40 16.64 -2.33
N ALA A 10 5.07 16.78 -2.20
CA ALA A 10 4.12 15.79 -2.69
C ALA A 10 4.25 15.57 -4.21
N LEU A 11 4.34 16.66 -4.98
CA LEU A 11 4.51 16.61 -6.44
C LEU A 11 5.83 15.92 -6.83
N PHE A 12 6.92 16.21 -6.12
CA PHE A 12 8.21 15.57 -6.35
C PHE A 12 8.13 14.05 -6.08
N MET A 13 7.55 13.65 -4.94
CA MET A 13 7.38 12.24 -4.58
C MET A 13 6.53 11.49 -5.61
N ARG A 14 5.39 12.07 -6.00
CA ARG A 14 4.51 11.53 -7.04
C ARG A 14 5.26 11.32 -8.35
N THR A 15 5.98 12.34 -8.81
CA THR A 15 6.75 12.29 -10.06
C THR A 15 7.84 11.22 -9.99
N SER A 16 8.53 11.10 -8.85
CA SER A 16 9.55 10.08 -8.62
C SER A 16 8.96 8.67 -8.71
N LEU A 17 7.82 8.41 -8.08
CA LEU A 17 7.14 7.11 -8.13
C LEU A 17 6.80 6.68 -9.55
N LEU A 18 6.30 7.59 -10.39
CA LEU A 18 5.96 7.34 -11.78
C LEU A 18 7.22 7.17 -12.65
N HIS A 19 8.21 8.06 -12.50
CA HIS A 19 9.43 8.05 -13.31
C HIS A 19 10.34 6.86 -13.00
N GLU A 20 10.47 6.47 -11.72
CA GLU A 20 11.17 5.25 -11.31
C GLU A 20 10.41 3.97 -11.68
N GLY A 21 9.17 4.09 -12.17
CA GLY A 21 8.35 3.00 -12.66
C GLY A 21 7.70 2.15 -11.56
N TYR A 22 7.60 2.65 -10.32
CA TYR A 22 6.86 1.97 -9.25
C TYR A 22 5.35 2.01 -9.50
N LEU A 23 4.88 3.13 -10.04
CA LEU A 23 3.49 3.36 -10.42
C LEU A 23 3.38 3.62 -11.93
N ASP A 24 2.22 3.32 -12.51
CA ASP A 24 1.90 3.62 -13.91
C ASP A 24 0.67 4.52 -14.06
N GLU A 25 0.17 4.63 -15.30
CA GLU A 25 -0.98 5.46 -15.67
C GLU A 25 -2.25 5.08 -14.90
N GLN A 26 -2.39 3.83 -14.45
CA GLN A 26 -3.54 3.41 -13.66
C GLN A 26 -3.62 4.14 -12.31
N PHE A 27 -2.47 4.50 -11.71
CA PHE A 27 -2.46 5.30 -10.50
C PHE A 27 -2.90 6.75 -10.77
N ILE A 28 -2.55 7.30 -11.94
CA ILE A 28 -3.00 8.64 -12.34
C ILE A 28 -4.52 8.66 -12.48
N GLN A 29 -5.08 7.66 -13.16
CA GLN A 29 -6.53 7.49 -13.29
C GLN A 29 -7.21 7.33 -11.91
N LEU A 30 -6.55 6.63 -10.97
CA LEU A 30 -7.06 6.48 -9.61
C LEU A 30 -7.12 7.83 -8.88
N GLU A 31 -6.10 8.68 -9.04
CA GLU A 31 -6.09 10.04 -8.47
C GLU A 31 -7.15 10.95 -9.09
N GLU A 32 -7.45 10.80 -10.39
CA GLU A 32 -8.48 11.58 -11.08
C GLU A 32 -9.91 11.28 -10.60
N LEU A 33 -10.12 10.15 -9.91
CA LEU A 33 -11.40 9.77 -9.29
C LEU A 33 -11.62 10.40 -7.91
N GLU A 34 -10.61 11.03 -7.31
CA GLU A 34 -10.74 11.72 -6.03
C GLU A 34 -11.22 13.17 -6.24
N ASP A 35 -12.27 13.57 -5.51
CA ASP A 35 -12.84 14.92 -5.58
C ASP A 35 -13.34 15.42 -4.21
N ASP A 36 -13.95 16.61 -4.18
CA ASP A 36 -14.48 17.22 -2.95
C ASP A 36 -15.67 16.43 -2.34
N VAL A 37 -16.32 15.55 -3.12
CA VAL A 37 -17.45 14.71 -2.68
C VAL A 37 -16.94 13.37 -2.12
N ASN A 38 -15.83 12.86 -2.65
CA ASN A 38 -15.19 11.62 -2.24
C ASN A 38 -13.70 11.83 -1.87
N PRO A 39 -13.41 12.59 -0.79
CA PRO A 39 -12.04 12.86 -0.38
C PRO A 39 -11.36 11.60 0.17
N ASN A 40 -10.03 11.49 -0.01
CA ASN A 40 -9.20 10.35 0.43
C ASN A 40 -9.47 9.02 -0.29
N PHE A 41 -10.20 9.03 -1.40
CA PHE A 41 -10.46 7.83 -2.21
C PHE A 41 -9.19 7.04 -2.54
N VAL A 42 -8.09 7.74 -2.88
CA VAL A 42 -6.82 7.08 -3.21
C VAL A 42 -6.25 6.35 -1.98
N GLU A 43 -6.32 6.97 -0.79
CA GLU A 43 -5.86 6.34 0.46
C GLU A 43 -6.66 5.07 0.76
N GLU A 44 -7.99 5.11 0.59
CA GLU A 44 -8.87 3.98 0.84
C GLU A 44 -8.54 2.80 -0.09
N ILE A 45 -8.39 3.05 -1.39
CA ILE A 45 -8.08 2.00 -2.37
C ILE A 45 -6.69 1.40 -2.13
N VAL A 46 -5.70 2.24 -1.83
CA VAL A 46 -4.35 1.77 -1.49
C VAL A 46 -4.34 0.97 -0.17
N THR A 47 -5.15 1.36 0.80
CA THR A 47 -5.30 0.63 2.07
C THR A 47 -5.94 -0.73 1.86
N LEU A 48 -6.98 -0.80 1.03
CA LEU A 48 -7.65 -2.05 0.65
C LEU A 48 -6.66 -2.98 -0.09
N PHE A 49 -5.89 -2.46 -1.04
CA PHE A 49 -4.83 -3.20 -1.73
C PHE A 49 -3.86 -3.87 -0.73
N TYR A 50 -3.33 -3.13 0.23
CA TYR A 50 -2.38 -3.70 1.20
C TYR A 50 -3.04 -4.70 2.15
N SER A 51 -4.30 -4.48 2.52
CA SER A 51 -5.08 -5.44 3.33
C SER A 51 -5.25 -6.78 2.61
N ASP A 52 -5.66 -6.73 1.34
CA ASP A 52 -5.87 -7.93 0.52
C ASP A 52 -4.56 -8.66 0.22
N SER A 53 -3.51 -7.90 -0.03
CA SER A 53 -2.18 -8.41 -0.36
C SER A 53 -1.58 -9.30 0.74
N VAL A 54 -1.84 -9.00 2.03
CA VAL A 54 -1.32 -9.81 3.15
C VAL A 54 -1.75 -11.26 3.04
N ARG A 55 -3.04 -11.49 2.77
CA ARG A 55 -3.59 -12.86 2.63
C ARG A 55 -3.05 -13.55 1.39
N LEU A 56 -2.93 -12.83 0.27
CA LEU A 56 -2.48 -13.39 -1.00
C LEU A 56 -1.00 -13.78 -0.95
N ILE A 57 -0.12 -12.90 -0.48
CA ILE A 57 1.32 -13.15 -0.33
C ILE A 57 1.54 -14.36 0.60
N TYR A 58 0.82 -14.41 1.73
CA TYR A 58 0.88 -15.56 2.64
C TYR A 58 0.51 -16.87 1.95
N ASN A 59 -0.60 -16.89 1.18
CA ASN A 59 -1.04 -18.10 0.49
C ASN A 59 -0.03 -18.57 -0.58
N ILE A 60 0.58 -17.62 -1.31
CA ILE A 60 1.63 -17.91 -2.30
C ILE A 60 2.84 -18.52 -1.60
N GLU A 61 3.33 -17.91 -0.52
CA GLU A 61 4.46 -18.41 0.26
C GLU A 61 4.19 -19.84 0.76
N ARG A 62 3.02 -20.07 1.35
CA ARG A 62 2.62 -21.39 1.87
C ARG A 62 2.54 -22.44 0.78
N ALA A 63 1.98 -22.11 -0.38
CA ALA A 63 1.92 -23.04 -1.50
C ALA A 63 3.30 -23.30 -2.11
N LEU A 64 4.19 -22.30 -2.11
CA LEU A 64 5.52 -22.41 -2.70
C LEU A 64 6.42 -23.34 -1.89
N ILE A 65 6.31 -23.33 -0.57
CA ILE A 65 7.10 -24.22 0.30
C ILE A 65 6.52 -25.64 0.45
N THR A 66 5.39 -25.95 -0.21
CA THR A 66 4.91 -27.34 -0.26
C THR A 66 5.82 -28.19 -1.16
N ASN A 67 5.99 -29.47 -0.79
CA ASN A 67 6.85 -30.39 -1.53
C ASN A 67 6.08 -31.67 -1.95
N PRO A 68 5.83 -31.88 -3.26
CA PRO A 68 6.10 -30.97 -4.36
C PRO A 68 5.13 -29.77 -4.38
N PRO A 69 5.53 -28.61 -4.93
CA PRO A 69 4.65 -27.47 -5.04
C PRO A 69 3.54 -27.72 -6.07
N ASN A 70 2.33 -27.27 -5.76
CA ASN A 70 1.21 -27.30 -6.71
C ASN A 70 1.25 -26.03 -7.58
N PHE A 71 1.82 -26.13 -8.78
CA PHE A 71 2.00 -25.00 -9.69
C PHE A 71 0.70 -24.37 -10.17
N THR A 72 -0.36 -25.16 -10.39
CA THR A 72 -1.68 -24.64 -10.74
C THR A 72 -2.24 -23.74 -9.64
N LYS A 73 -2.17 -24.21 -8.38
CA LYS A 73 -2.64 -23.42 -7.24
C LYS A 73 -1.79 -22.18 -6.99
N LEU A 74 -0.48 -22.26 -7.25
CA LEU A 74 0.42 -21.11 -7.20
C LEU A 74 0.03 -20.05 -8.23
N ASP A 75 -0.25 -20.47 -9.47
CA ASP A 75 -0.66 -19.55 -10.53
C ASP A 75 -2.03 -18.92 -10.22
N ASP A 76 -2.98 -19.68 -9.67
CA ASP A 76 -4.28 -19.15 -9.24
C ASP A 76 -4.14 -18.03 -8.18
N TYR A 77 -3.25 -18.22 -7.19
CA TYR A 77 -2.98 -17.18 -6.19
C TYR A 77 -2.23 -16.00 -6.80
N MET A 78 -1.28 -16.25 -7.71
CA MET A 78 -0.53 -15.19 -8.38
C MET A 78 -1.44 -14.35 -9.28
N HIS A 79 -2.39 -14.97 -9.97
CA HIS A 79 -3.37 -14.28 -10.80
C HIS A 79 -4.22 -13.31 -9.97
N GLN A 80 -4.70 -13.74 -8.79
CA GLN A 80 -5.43 -12.87 -7.86
C GLN A 80 -4.56 -11.72 -7.35
N PHE A 81 -3.32 -11.99 -6.98
CA PHE A 81 -2.38 -10.97 -6.51
C PHE A 81 -2.04 -9.95 -7.61
N LYS A 82 -1.83 -10.41 -8.85
CA LYS A 82 -1.64 -9.56 -10.02
C LYS A 82 -2.85 -8.68 -10.30
N GLY A 83 -4.06 -9.22 -10.20
CA GLY A 83 -5.30 -8.45 -10.30
C GLY A 83 -5.39 -7.34 -9.25
N SER A 84 -5.02 -7.64 -8.00
CA SER A 84 -4.93 -6.65 -6.93
C SER A 84 -3.86 -5.58 -7.21
N CYS A 85 -2.67 -5.96 -7.68
CA CYS A 85 -1.62 -5.00 -8.05
C CYS A 85 -2.05 -4.05 -9.17
N SER A 86 -2.86 -4.55 -10.11
CA SER A 86 -3.39 -3.75 -11.21
C SER A 86 -4.32 -2.64 -10.72
N SER A 87 -5.01 -2.77 -9.58
CA SER A 87 -5.96 -1.72 -9.15
C SER A 87 -5.30 -0.41 -8.73
N ILE A 88 -4.03 -0.46 -8.33
CA ILE A 88 -3.23 0.72 -7.93
C ILE A 88 -2.10 1.05 -8.90
N GLY A 89 -1.99 0.34 -10.03
CA GLY A 89 -0.90 0.53 -10.99
C GLY A 89 0.49 0.14 -10.48
N ALA A 90 0.60 -0.91 -9.66
CA ALA A 90 1.87 -1.37 -9.05
C ALA A 90 2.81 -2.04 -10.08
N LYS A 91 3.34 -1.26 -11.01
CA LYS A 91 4.01 -1.71 -12.23
C LYS A 91 5.18 -2.68 -12.00
N LYS A 92 6.15 -2.35 -11.15
CA LYS A 92 7.29 -3.26 -10.90
C LYS A 92 6.87 -4.59 -10.27
N VAL A 93 5.92 -4.54 -9.35
CA VAL A 93 5.37 -5.75 -8.72
C VAL A 93 4.69 -6.61 -9.79
N MET A 94 3.87 -6.01 -10.66
CA MET A 94 3.21 -6.70 -11.77
C MET A 94 4.16 -7.36 -12.76
N ASN A 95 5.31 -6.74 -13.05
CA ASN A 95 6.33 -7.32 -13.92
C ASN A 95 6.85 -8.63 -13.33
N GLU A 96 7.19 -8.64 -12.03
CA GLU A 96 7.66 -9.85 -11.35
C GLU A 96 6.55 -10.89 -11.17
N CYS A 97 5.29 -10.49 -10.94
CA CYS A 97 4.14 -11.40 -10.96
C CYS A 97 4.00 -12.10 -12.32
N THR A 98 4.23 -11.39 -13.42
CA THR A 98 4.16 -11.97 -14.77
C THR A 98 5.25 -13.02 -14.98
N ARG A 99 6.49 -12.71 -14.58
CA ARG A 99 7.61 -13.67 -14.63
C ARG A 99 7.38 -14.88 -13.73
N PHE A 100 6.77 -14.69 -12.56
CA PHE A 100 6.39 -15.80 -11.67
C PHE A 100 5.39 -16.74 -12.37
N SER A 101 4.35 -16.22 -13.01
CA SER A 101 3.38 -17.03 -13.76
C SER A 101 4.02 -17.80 -14.92
N GLU A 102 5.00 -17.20 -15.61
CA GLU A 102 5.78 -17.92 -16.65
C GLU A 102 6.53 -19.13 -16.06
N TYR A 103 7.13 -18.98 -14.87
CA TYR A 103 7.79 -20.08 -14.18
C TYR A 103 6.81 -21.12 -13.61
N CYS A 104 5.61 -20.70 -13.19
CA CYS A 104 4.54 -21.63 -12.83
C CYS A 104 4.13 -22.50 -14.03
N ALA A 105 3.94 -21.89 -15.21
CA ALA A 105 3.61 -22.60 -16.44
C ALA A 105 4.71 -23.57 -16.90
N ALA A 106 5.98 -23.25 -16.60
CA ALA A 106 7.13 -24.11 -16.87
C ALA A 106 7.45 -25.11 -15.74
N GLU A 107 6.64 -25.16 -14.67
CA GLU A 107 6.88 -25.97 -13.46
C GLU A 107 8.29 -25.77 -12.86
N ASN A 108 8.82 -24.55 -12.98
CA ASN A 108 10.17 -24.21 -12.54
C ASN A 108 10.16 -23.67 -11.11
N PHE A 109 10.35 -24.55 -10.13
CA PHE A 109 10.37 -24.19 -8.71
C PHE A 109 11.41 -23.10 -8.38
N GLU A 110 12.63 -23.21 -8.89
CA GLU A 110 13.69 -22.24 -8.59
C GLU A 110 13.36 -20.85 -9.15
N GLY A 111 12.79 -20.81 -10.36
CA GLY A 111 12.28 -19.59 -10.99
C GLY A 111 11.17 -18.94 -10.18
N CYS A 112 10.17 -19.72 -9.75
CA CYS A 112 9.10 -19.25 -8.87
C CYS A 112 9.65 -18.71 -7.55
N PHE A 113 10.59 -19.42 -6.92
CA PHE A 113 11.18 -19.00 -5.65
C PHE A 113 11.93 -17.67 -5.78
N ARG A 114 12.80 -17.53 -6.78
CA ARG A 114 13.56 -16.31 -7.03
C ARG A 114 12.65 -15.12 -7.35
N THR A 115 11.66 -15.30 -8.22
CA THR A 115 10.72 -14.22 -8.58
C THR A 115 9.82 -13.84 -7.41
N PHE A 116 9.40 -14.79 -6.57
CA PHE A 116 8.65 -14.46 -5.35
C PHE A 116 9.45 -13.59 -4.37
N GLN A 117 10.76 -13.80 -4.27
CA GLN A 117 11.63 -12.90 -3.48
C GLN A 117 11.67 -11.48 -4.06
N GLN A 118 11.73 -11.36 -5.39
CA GLN A 118 11.69 -10.06 -6.06
C GLN A 118 10.33 -9.36 -5.88
N ILE A 119 9.22 -10.10 -5.98
CA ILE A 119 7.87 -9.59 -5.68
C ILE A 119 7.83 -8.97 -4.28
N ASN A 120 8.33 -9.67 -3.26
CA ASN A 120 8.34 -9.17 -1.88
C ASN A 120 9.20 -7.90 -1.73
N LEU A 121 10.35 -7.83 -2.41
CA LEU A 121 11.23 -6.67 -2.40
C LEU A 121 10.55 -5.44 -3.03
N GLU A 122 10.00 -5.60 -4.23
CA GLU A 122 9.34 -4.51 -4.97
C GLU A 122 8.05 -4.06 -4.25
N TYR A 123 7.26 -5.00 -3.74
CA TYR A 123 6.05 -4.72 -2.95
C TYR A 123 6.39 -3.91 -1.69
N THR A 124 7.39 -4.33 -0.92
CA THR A 124 7.79 -3.62 0.31
C THR A 124 8.33 -2.23 0.02
N THR A 125 9.07 -2.08 -1.08
CA THR A 125 9.64 -0.80 -1.51
C THR A 125 8.54 0.16 -1.97
N LEU A 126 7.61 -0.31 -2.80
CA LEU A 126 6.44 0.45 -3.22
C LEU A 126 5.63 0.88 -1.99
N LYS A 127 5.34 -0.05 -1.07
CA LYS A 127 4.59 0.23 0.16
C LYS A 127 5.16 1.40 0.93
N ARG A 128 6.45 1.37 1.25
CA ARG A 128 7.12 2.43 2.00
C ARG A 128 7.05 3.79 1.28
N LYS A 129 7.34 3.81 -0.02
CA LYS A 129 7.33 5.06 -0.81
C LYS A 129 5.91 5.62 -0.93
N LEU A 130 4.92 4.77 -1.17
CA LEU A 130 3.53 5.17 -1.36
C LEU A 130 2.88 5.65 -0.05
N GLU A 131 3.16 4.99 1.07
CA GLU A 131 2.73 5.46 2.40
C GLU A 131 3.29 6.84 2.71
N THR A 132 4.57 7.07 2.41
CA THR A 132 5.21 8.39 2.61
C THR A 132 4.55 9.46 1.74
N TYR A 133 4.28 9.14 0.46
CA TYR A 133 3.57 10.05 -0.44
C TYR A 133 2.18 10.42 0.08
N LEU A 134 1.36 9.42 0.44
CA LEU A 134 -0.01 9.65 0.91
C LEU A 134 -0.03 10.46 2.21
N GLN A 135 0.91 10.22 3.13
CA GLN A 135 1.03 11.04 4.34
C GLN A 135 1.28 12.52 4.03
N VAL A 136 2.20 12.82 3.10
CA VAL A 136 2.47 14.22 2.70
C VAL A 136 1.28 14.82 1.94
N SER A 137 0.66 14.04 1.06
CA SER A 137 -0.53 14.46 0.29
C SER A 137 -1.70 14.85 1.22
N LEU A 138 -2.01 14.02 2.21
CA LEU A 138 -3.06 14.31 3.19
C LEU A 138 -2.77 15.58 4.02
N LEU A 139 -1.51 15.86 4.36
CA LEU A 139 -1.13 17.09 5.07
C LEU A 139 -1.34 18.35 4.22
N VAL A 140 -1.16 18.24 2.89
CA VAL A 140 -1.47 19.32 1.95
C VAL A 140 -2.97 19.60 1.97
N SER A 141 -3.81 18.57 1.91
CA SER A 141 -5.28 18.67 1.93
C SER A 141 -5.81 19.23 3.26
N PHE A 142 -5.29 18.77 4.40
CA PHE A 142 -5.71 19.27 5.73
C PHE A 142 -5.40 20.76 5.95
N SER A 143 -4.30 21.23 5.35
CA SER A 143 -3.92 22.66 5.38
C SER A 143 -4.83 23.55 4.54
N VAL A 144 -5.67 22.98 3.66
CA VAL A 144 -6.71 23.71 2.90
C VAL A 144 -7.90 24.05 3.80
N SER A 145 -8.28 23.14 4.71
CA SER A 145 -9.46 23.32 5.58
C SER A 145 -9.30 24.44 6.63
N LYS A 146 -8.07 24.79 7.03
CA LYS A 146 -7.82 25.99 7.87
C LYS A 146 -7.90 27.32 7.09
N GLY A 147 -7.92 27.28 5.77
CA GLY A 147 -8.01 28.46 4.89
C GLY A 147 -9.44 28.87 4.52
N LYS A 148 -10.45 28.01 4.79
CA LYS A 148 -11.88 28.37 4.71
C LYS A 148 -12.37 28.80 6.08
N GLN A 149 -11.78 29.84 6.67
CA GLN A 149 -12.41 30.51 7.80
C GLN A 149 -13.52 31.39 7.25
N LEU A 150 -14.75 30.88 7.33
CA LEU A 150 -15.97 31.68 7.21
C LEU A 150 -15.81 32.94 8.06
N LYS A 151 -16.07 34.11 7.46
CA LYS A 151 -16.37 35.32 8.24
C LYS A 151 -17.64 35.01 9.02
N LEU A 152 -17.47 34.56 10.26
CA LEU A 152 -18.54 34.48 11.22
C LEU A 152 -18.63 35.85 11.86
N ASP A 153 -19.63 36.60 11.45
CA ASP A 153 -20.06 37.80 12.14
C ASP A 153 -20.31 37.44 13.60
N GLY A 154 -19.68 38.21 14.48
CA GLY A 154 -20.03 38.39 15.90
C GLY A 154 -20.54 37.17 16.68
N ASN A 155 -19.67 36.69 17.56
CA ASN A 155 -20.04 36.22 18.90
C ASN A 155 -20.52 34.74 19.02
N HIS A 156 -19.59 33.78 18.90
CA HIS A 156 -19.60 32.56 19.72
C HIS A 156 -18.25 31.82 19.60
N ILE A 157 -17.54 31.66 20.72
CA ILE A 157 -16.29 30.87 20.78
C ILE A 157 -16.68 29.41 20.97
N GLY A 158 -16.72 28.64 19.88
CA GLY A 158 -16.82 27.18 19.90
C GLY A 158 -15.53 26.58 19.36
N CYS A 159 -14.75 25.91 20.21
CA CYS A 159 -13.60 25.13 19.79
C CYS A 159 -14.07 23.88 19.02
N TRP A 160 -13.77 23.81 17.72
CA TRP A 160 -13.95 22.60 16.92
C TRP A 160 -12.59 21.93 16.68
N TYR A 161 -12.35 20.80 17.35
CA TYR A 161 -11.34 19.82 16.96
C TYR A 161 -12.02 18.66 16.22
N PRO A 162 -11.58 18.29 15.00
CA PRO A 162 -11.97 17.01 14.40
C PRO A 162 -10.95 15.92 14.75
N ILE A 163 -11.32 15.11 15.75
CA ILE A 163 -11.26 13.64 15.85
C ILE A 163 -10.05 12.93 15.18
N ARG A 164 -9.03 12.63 15.99
CA ARG A 164 -8.30 11.35 15.92
C ARG A 164 -8.14 10.82 17.35
N LYS A 165 -8.93 9.80 17.72
CA LYS A 165 -8.59 8.76 18.71
C LYS A 165 -9.69 7.71 18.81
N VAL A 166 -9.50 6.57 18.13
CA VAL A 166 -9.77 5.22 18.64
C VAL A 166 -8.73 4.37 17.88
N VAL A 167 -7.69 3.82 18.49
CA VAL A 167 -7.73 2.65 19.38
C VAL A 167 -6.53 2.73 20.33
N GLN A 168 -6.77 2.70 21.64
CA GLN A 168 -5.80 2.11 22.56
C GLN A 168 -6.48 1.49 23.79
N ALA A 169 -6.24 0.18 23.93
CA ALA A 169 -6.16 -0.64 25.13
C ALA A 169 -7.42 -0.92 25.98
N HIS A 170 -7.61 -2.23 26.23
CA HIS A 170 -8.05 -2.97 27.44
C HIS A 170 -8.87 -4.20 26.95
N GLN A 171 -8.68 -5.46 27.32
CA GLN A 171 -7.90 -6.12 28.38
C GLN A 171 -7.79 -7.63 28.03
N ASN A 172 -6.57 -8.14 28.13
CA ASN A 172 -6.13 -9.46 28.62
C ASN A 172 -7.21 -10.52 28.99
N THR A 173 -7.30 -11.62 28.22
CA THR A 173 -7.67 -12.97 28.71
C THR A 173 -6.98 -14.08 27.90
N GLY A 174 -5.88 -14.64 28.44
CA GLY A 174 -5.52 -16.07 28.36
C GLY A 174 -5.12 -16.72 27.01
N PRO A 175 -4.38 -17.86 27.03
CA PRO A 175 -3.37 -18.15 26.02
C PRO A 175 -3.74 -19.31 25.08
N ILE A 176 -3.49 -19.13 23.77
CA ILE A 176 -3.31 -20.26 22.83
C ILE A 176 -2.09 -19.98 21.93
N ARG A 177 -1.00 -20.66 22.28
CA ARG A 177 0.10 -21.26 21.49
C ARG A 177 0.38 -20.80 20.05
N SER A 178 1.69 -20.57 19.83
CA SER A 178 2.50 -20.79 18.60
C SER A 178 2.19 -19.87 17.41
N SER A 179 3.14 -19.18 16.76
CA SER A 179 4.56 -19.41 16.62
C SER A 179 5.31 -18.09 16.37
N THR A 180 6.54 -18.06 16.88
CA THR A 180 7.57 -17.03 16.76
C THR A 180 7.76 -16.46 15.35
N VAL A 181 7.71 -15.13 15.21
CA VAL A 181 8.30 -14.39 14.08
C VAL A 181 9.47 -13.58 14.64
N MET A 182 10.70 -14.01 14.37
CA MET A 182 11.92 -13.26 14.69
C MET A 182 12.25 -12.34 13.51
N TYR A 183 12.07 -11.04 13.69
CA TYR A 183 12.70 -10.03 12.82
C TYR A 183 14.07 -9.69 13.41
N TYR A 184 15.14 -9.93 12.66
CA TYR A 184 16.47 -9.48 13.04
C TYR A 184 16.59 -7.96 12.83
N THR A 185 17.02 -7.25 13.88
CA THR A 185 17.36 -5.82 13.86
C THR A 185 18.74 -5.61 13.25
N ILE A 186 18.84 -4.67 12.31
CA ILE A 186 20.09 -4.15 11.76
C ILE A 186 20.85 -3.42 12.88
N LYS A 187 22.07 -3.86 13.18
CA LYS A 187 22.96 -3.16 14.13
C LYS A 187 23.64 -1.99 13.44
N GLU A 188 23.59 -0.82 14.06
CA GLU A 188 24.62 0.23 13.91
C GLU A 188 25.93 -0.24 14.55
#